data_AF-A0A243SC26-F1
#
_entry.id   AF-A0A243SC26-F1
#
_cell.length_a   1.000
_cell.length_b   1.000
_cell.length_c   1.000
_cell.angle_alpha   90.00
_cell.angle_beta   90.00
_cell.angle_gamma   90.00
#
_symmetry.space_group_name_H-M   'P 1'
#
loop_
_entity.id
_entity.type
_entity.pdbx_description
1 polymer ?
#
loop_
_entity_poly.entity_id
_entity_poly.type
_entity_poly.pdbx_seq_one_letter_code
_entity_poly.pdbx_strand_id
1 'polypeptide(L)'
;MTPKQLVKISNAIGITAILLLVYWVFTFIIIQVFGLKVFRENMTETFYLSVLGILALMVGSLIINVMFNLTRIAETKNNDATNAKSNKKTYLILFIIFPIIGMILFGGDYLTSNKKEKMLIKSAKSILEKNEKNSSKLVNYEFSEEYI
;
A
#
# COMPACT_ATOMS: atom_id res chain seq x y z
N MET A 1 1.72 26.88 21.13
CA MET A 1 1.73 25.40 21.20
C MET A 1 2.54 25.00 22.42
N THR A 2 1.99 24.24 23.36
CA THR A 2 2.67 23.93 24.62
C THR A 2 3.49 22.64 24.53
N PRO A 3 4.54 22.45 25.36
CA PRO A 3 5.30 21.19 25.40
C PRO A 3 4.42 19.94 25.60
N LYS A 4 3.36 20.04 26.41
CA LYS A 4 2.37 18.98 26.60
C LYS A 4 1.60 18.64 25.31
N GLN A 5 1.27 19.64 24.50
CA GLN A 5 0.60 19.43 23.21
C GLN A 5 1.54 18.77 22.20
N LEU A 6 2.81 19.18 22.15
CA LEU A 6 3.84 18.57 21.30
C LEU A 6 4.00 17.07 21.61
N VAL A 7 4.10 16.70 22.88
CA VAL A 7 4.18 15.29 23.32
C VAL A 7 2.94 14.48 22.90
N LYS A 8 1.74 15.06 23.03
CA LYS A 8 0.50 14.38 22.63
C LYS A 8 0.43 14.13 21.13
N ILE A 9 0.80 15.13 20.32
CA ILE A 9 0.87 15.01 18.86
C ILE A 9 1.95 14.00 18.47
N SER A 10 3.11 14.06 19.12
CA SER A 10 4.20 13.12 18.88
C SER A 10 3.75 11.68 19.12
N ASN A 11 3.14 11.39 20.27
CA ASN A 11 2.57 10.07 20.56
C ASN A 11 1.55 9.63 19.49
N ALA A 12 0.67 10.53 19.05
CA ALA A 12 -0.29 10.22 18.01
C ALA A 12 0.39 9.88 16.67
N ILE A 13 1.42 10.63 16.27
CA ILE A 13 2.21 10.35 15.06
C ILE A 13 2.91 9.00 15.18
N GLY A 14 3.52 8.68 16.33
CA GLY A 14 4.21 7.41 16.55
C GLY A 14 3.27 6.21 16.46
N ILE A 15 2.11 6.29 17.12
CA ILE A 15 1.07 5.25 17.05
C ILE A 15 0.55 5.11 15.61
N THR A 16 0.29 6.22 14.93
CA THR A 16 -0.19 6.20 13.55
C THR A 16 0.85 5.59 12.60
N ALA A 17 2.14 5.90 12.78
CA ALA A 17 3.23 5.34 11.98
C ALA A 17 3.31 3.81 12.13
N ILE A 18 3.17 3.28 13.35
CA ILE A 18 3.13 1.83 13.61
C ILE A 18 1.93 1.20 12.87
N LEU A 19 0.75 1.79 12.96
CA LEU A 19 -0.45 1.29 12.28
C LEU A 19 -0.30 1.31 10.76
N LEU A 20 0.25 2.39 10.21
CA LEU A 20 0.55 2.49 8.78
C LEU A 20 1.52 1.40 8.33
N LEU A 21 2.57 1.11 9.13
CA LEU A 21 3.52 0.06 8.82
C LEU A 21 2.86 -1.32 8.75
N VAL A 22 1.96 -1.62 9.70
CA VAL A 22 1.20 -2.89 9.71
C VAL A 22 0.32 -3.03 8.46
N TYR A 23 -0.47 -2.00 8.14
CA TYR A 23 -1.33 -2.04 6.94
C TYR A 23 -0.52 -2.10 5.65
N TRP A 24 0.63 -1.45 5.63
CA TRP A 24 1.51 -1.45 4.48
C TRP A 24 2.16 -2.81 4.23
N VAL A 25 2.68 -3.45 5.29
CA VAL A 25 3.20 -4.83 5.22
C VAL A 25 2.11 -5.79 4.77
N PHE A 26 0.90 -5.67 5.31
CA PHE A 26 -0.24 -6.48 4.87
C PHE A 26 -0.54 -6.29 3.37
N THR A 27 -0.62 -5.03 2.91
CA THR A 27 -0.83 -4.69 1.50
C THR A 27 0.24 -5.30 0.60
N PHE A 28 1.50 -5.19 1.00
CA PHE A 28 2.64 -5.76 0.29
C PHE A 28 2.54 -7.27 0.15
N ILE A 29 2.23 -7.98 1.25
CA ILE A 29 2.06 -9.43 1.25
C ILE A 29 0.92 -9.84 0.32
N ILE A 30 -0.24 -9.16 0.36
CA ILE A 30 -1.37 -9.45 -0.52
C ILE A 30 -0.96 -9.30 -1.98
N ILE A 31 -0.32 -8.20 -2.35
CA ILE A 31 0.10 -7.96 -3.74
C ILE A 31 1.09 -9.04 -4.20
N GLN A 32 2.05 -9.43 -3.36
CA GLN A 32 3.04 -10.47 -3.69
C GLN A 32 2.43 -11.86 -3.79
N VAL A 33 1.71 -12.31 -2.76
CA VAL A 33 1.18 -13.68 -2.65
C VAL A 33 0.13 -13.94 -3.72
N PHE A 34 -0.76 -12.99 -3.97
CA PHE A 34 -1.79 -13.11 -5.01
C PHE A 34 -1.30 -12.66 -6.39
N GLY A 35 -0.08 -12.15 -6.49
CA GLY A 35 0.52 -11.74 -7.74
C GLY A 35 -0.28 -10.67 -8.47
N LEU A 36 -0.86 -9.69 -7.77
CA LEU A 36 -1.67 -8.62 -8.36
C LEU A 36 -0.81 -7.78 -9.32
N LYS A 37 -0.88 -8.09 -10.63
CA LYS A 37 0.05 -7.57 -11.65
C LYS A 37 -0.06 -6.06 -11.80
N VAL A 38 -1.25 -5.51 -11.52
CA VAL A 38 -1.56 -4.09 -11.65
C VAL A 38 -0.73 -3.22 -10.71
N PHE A 39 -0.34 -3.75 -9.55
CA PHE A 39 0.36 -2.99 -8.51
C PHE A 39 1.85 -3.33 -8.41
N ARG A 40 2.38 -4.14 -9.33
CA ARG A 40 3.73 -4.71 -9.22
C ARG A 40 4.83 -3.77 -9.70
N GLU A 41 4.51 -2.86 -10.60
CA GLU A 41 5.48 -1.92 -11.17
C GLU A 41 6.01 -0.98 -10.08
N ASN A 42 7.33 -0.97 -9.87
CA ASN A 42 8.03 -0.21 -8.83
C ASN A 42 7.51 -0.44 -7.39
N MET A 43 6.82 -1.56 -7.16
CA MET A 43 6.18 -1.86 -5.88
C MET A 43 7.22 -2.03 -4.76
N THR A 44 8.31 -2.74 -5.06
CA THR A 44 9.41 -2.96 -4.12
C THR A 44 10.10 -1.65 -3.72
N GLU A 45 10.38 -0.77 -4.69
CA GLU A 45 11.00 0.53 -4.41
C GLU A 45 10.07 1.43 -3.60
N THR A 46 8.80 1.53 -4.01
CA THR A 46 7.77 2.28 -3.28
C THR A 46 7.60 1.72 -1.88
N PHE A 47 7.67 0.40 -1.71
CA PHE A 47 7.63 -0.26 -0.41
C PHE A 47 8.82 0.14 0.47
N TYR A 48 10.05 0.09 -0.03
CA TYR A 48 11.22 0.46 0.76
C TYR A 48 11.23 1.94 1.14
N LEU A 49 10.90 2.83 0.19
CA LEU A 49 10.86 4.27 0.45
C LEU A 49 9.79 4.65 1.47
N SER A 50 8.60 4.04 1.37
CA SER A 50 7.52 4.27 2.33
C SER A 50 7.85 3.70 3.71
N VAL A 51 8.45 2.51 3.81
CA VAL A 51 8.95 1.97 5.08
C VAL A 51 9.98 2.91 5.70
N LEU A 52 10.95 3.39 4.92
CA LEU A 52 11.95 4.35 5.38
C LEU A 52 11.30 5.64 5.91
N GLY A 53 10.34 6.20 5.17
CA GLY A 53 9.61 7.40 5.58
C GLY A 53 8.80 7.20 6.86
N ILE A 54 8.10 6.07 7.00
CA ILE A 54 7.34 5.71 8.21
C ILE A 54 8.29 5.56 9.41
N LEU A 55 9.43 4.89 9.23
CA LEU A 55 10.45 4.75 10.26
C LEU A 55 11.03 6.09 10.68
N ALA A 56 11.31 6.99 9.72
CA ALA A 56 11.80 8.33 10.02
C ALA A 56 10.79 9.14 10.85
N LEU A 57 9.49 9.09 10.51
CA LEU A 57 8.44 9.71 11.30
C LEU A 57 8.33 9.13 12.71
N MET A 58 8.44 7.81 12.83
CA MET A 58 8.39 7.11 14.12
C MET A 58 9.57 7.49 15.01
N VAL A 59 10.80 7.53 14.46
CA VAL A 59 12.01 7.94 15.19
C VAL A 59 11.93 9.41 15.59
N GLY A 60 11.54 10.31 14.68
CA GLY A 60 11.37 11.73 15.00
C GLY A 60 10.33 11.96 16.10
N SER A 61 9.21 11.24 16.04
CA SER A 61 8.20 11.24 17.10
C SER A 61 8.76 10.75 18.44
N LEU A 62 9.54 9.67 18.43
CA LEU A 62 10.15 9.11 19.62
C LEU A 62 11.14 10.08 20.26
N ILE A 63 12.01 10.72 19.46
CA ILE A 63 12.98 11.72 19.94
C ILE A 63 12.26 12.86 20.65
N ILE A 64 11.21 13.43 20.03
CA ILE A 64 10.41 14.51 20.63
C ILE A 64 9.77 14.05 21.94
N ASN A 65 9.18 12.85 21.95
CA ASN A 65 8.58 12.27 23.15
C ASN A 65 9.60 12.13 24.29
N VAL A 66 10.77 11.54 24.00
CA VAL A 66 11.83 11.30 24.98
C VAL A 66 12.37 12.61 25.52
N MET A 67 12.71 13.56 24.64
CA MET A 67 13.28 14.86 25.04
C MET A 67 12.34 15.58 26.01
N PHE A 68 11.07 15.76 25.65
CA PHE A 68 10.12 16.47 26.49
C PHE A 68 9.70 15.68 27.74
N ASN A 69 9.68 14.33 27.69
CA ASN A 69 9.39 13.53 28.87
C ASN A 69 10.54 13.56 29.89
N LEU A 70 11.81 13.55 29.43
CA LEU A 70 12.98 13.74 30.29
C LEU A 70 13.02 15.14 30.91
N THR A 71 12.73 16.20 30.13
CA THR A 71 12.58 17.56 30.64
C THR A 71 11.51 17.63 31.73
N ARG A 72 10.36 16.97 31.52
CA ARG A 72 9.28 16.94 32.53
C ARG A 72 9.65 16.15 33.80
N ILE A 73 10.37 15.04 33.67
CA ILE A 73 10.84 14.23 34.81
C ILE A 73 11.87 15.02 35.62
N ALA A 74 12.74 15.79 34.97
CA ALA A 74 13.69 16.69 35.65
C ALA A 74 12.98 17.84 36.39
N GLU A 75 11.82 18.29 35.88
CA GLU A 75 11.07 19.41 36.42
C GLU A 75 10.00 19.03 37.47
N THR A 76 9.58 17.77 37.62
CA THR A 76 8.48 17.41 38.53
C THR A 76 8.59 15.98 39.09
N LYS A 77 8.70 15.86 40.43
CA LYS A 77 8.30 14.67 41.20
C LYS A 77 6.82 14.81 41.57
N ASN A 78 5.91 14.22 40.81
CA ASN A 78 4.72 13.55 41.37
C ASN A 78 3.83 12.87 40.33
N ASN A 79 3.16 11.85 40.86
CA ASN A 79 2.32 10.84 40.23
C ASN A 79 1.12 11.42 39.49
N ASP A 80 0.83 10.88 38.32
CA ASP A 80 -0.52 10.87 37.74
C ASP A 80 -0.81 9.48 37.18
N ALA A 81 -1.63 8.73 37.89
CA ALA A 81 -2.25 7.51 37.39
C ALA A 81 -3.41 7.91 36.46
N THR A 82 -3.29 7.60 35.17
CA THR A 82 -4.36 7.82 34.20
C THR A 82 -5.11 6.51 33.93
N ASN A 83 -6.38 6.48 34.32
CA ASN A 83 -7.30 5.41 33.95
C ASN A 83 -7.69 5.55 32.47
N ALA A 84 -7.03 4.80 31.59
CA ALA A 84 -7.40 4.74 30.18
C ALA A 84 -8.66 3.86 30.01
N LYS A 85 -9.81 4.49 29.72
CA LYS A 85 -11.00 3.75 29.25
C LYS A 85 -10.71 3.18 27.87
N SER A 86 -10.57 1.85 27.79
CA SER A 86 -10.44 1.11 26.53
C SER A 86 -11.68 1.30 25.66
N ASN A 87 -11.52 1.90 24.49
CA ASN A 87 -12.60 2.13 23.55
C ASN A 87 -12.71 0.94 22.58
N LYS A 88 -13.50 -0.08 22.95
CA LYS A 88 -13.71 -1.31 22.15
C LYS A 88 -14.09 -1.04 20.68
N LYS A 89 -14.76 0.09 20.38
CA LYS A 89 -15.15 0.47 19.01
C LYS A 89 -13.95 0.81 18.11
N THR A 90 -12.88 1.36 18.68
CA THR A 90 -11.68 1.72 17.91
C THR A 90 -10.99 0.47 17.35
N TYR A 91 -10.84 -0.58 18.17
CA TYR A 91 -10.25 -1.84 17.70
C TYR A 91 -11.06 -2.52 16.59
N LEU A 92 -12.39 -2.43 16.65
CA LEU A 92 -13.26 -2.95 15.59
C LEU A 92 -13.02 -2.24 14.26
N ILE A 93 -12.93 -0.91 14.27
CA ILE A 93 -12.67 -0.12 13.06
C ILE A 93 -11.29 -0.49 12.47
N LEU A 94 -10.26 -0.58 13.31
CA LEU A 94 -8.93 -1.00 12.87
C LEU A 94 -8.93 -2.38 12.21
N PHE A 95 -9.73 -3.32 12.73
CA PHE A 95 -9.83 -4.66 12.16
C PHE A 95 -10.54 -4.65 10.79
N ILE A 96 -11.60 -3.85 10.64
CA ILE A 96 -12.37 -3.74 9.40
C ILE A 96 -11.56 -3.13 8.24
N ILE A 97 -10.52 -2.36 8.52
CA ILE A 97 -9.66 -1.78 7.48
C ILE A 97 -8.95 -2.87 6.64
N PHE A 98 -8.57 -4.01 7.23
CA PHE A 98 -7.92 -5.11 6.50
C PHE A 98 -8.75 -5.64 5.33
N PRO A 99 -10.01 -6.09 5.52
CA PRO A 99 -10.83 -6.57 4.41
C PRO A 99 -11.18 -5.46 3.42
N ILE A 100 -11.30 -4.21 3.86
CA ILE A 100 -11.51 -3.07 2.95
C ILE A 100 -10.32 -2.91 2.00
N ILE A 101 -9.08 -2.91 2.53
CA ILE A 101 -7.87 -2.85 1.71
C ILE A 101 -7.85 -4.01 0.72
N GLY A 102 -8.12 -5.24 1.18
CA GLY A 102 -8.20 -6.41 0.31
C GLY A 102 -9.20 -6.22 -0.83
N MET A 103 -10.43 -5.82 -0.52
CA MET A 103 -11.48 -5.59 -1.52
C MET A 103 -11.07 -4.54 -2.56
N ILE A 104 -10.41 -3.45 -2.14
CA ILE A 104 -9.91 -2.42 -3.05
C ILE A 104 -8.81 -2.99 -3.97
N LEU A 105 -7.86 -3.75 -3.42
CA LEU A 105 -6.76 -4.33 -4.19
C LEU A 105 -7.26 -5.32 -5.24
N PHE A 106 -8.08 -6.29 -4.83
CA PHE A 106 -8.63 -7.28 -5.76
C PHE A 106 -9.57 -6.64 -6.78
N GLY A 107 -10.41 -5.68 -6.36
CA GLY A 107 -11.29 -4.94 -7.25
C GLY A 107 -10.51 -4.14 -8.29
N GLY A 108 -9.46 -3.44 -7.87
CA GLY A 108 -8.59 -2.68 -8.78
C GLY A 108 -7.88 -3.57 -9.81
N ASP A 109 -7.37 -4.73 -9.36
CA ASP A 109 -6.71 -5.69 -10.24
C ASP A 109 -7.69 -6.28 -11.29
N TYR A 110 -8.89 -6.67 -10.85
CA TYR A 110 -9.94 -7.20 -11.72
C TYR A 110 -10.40 -6.17 -12.77
N LEU A 111 -10.73 -4.95 -12.36
CA LEU A 111 -11.19 -3.90 -13.26
C LEU A 111 -10.13 -3.53 -14.31
N THR A 112 -8.88 -3.46 -13.89
CA THR A 112 -7.77 -3.13 -14.78
C THR A 112 -7.46 -4.27 -15.74
N SER A 113 -7.51 -5.52 -15.29
CA SER A 113 -7.32 -6.70 -16.13
C SER A 113 -8.38 -6.79 -17.23
N ASN A 114 -9.65 -6.58 -16.88
CA ASN A 114 -10.75 -6.54 -17.86
C ASN A 114 -10.59 -5.39 -18.87
N LYS A 115 -10.09 -4.23 -18.43
CA LYS A 115 -9.81 -3.11 -19.34
C LYS A 115 -8.68 -3.44 -20.30
N LYS A 116 -7.60 -4.07 -19.83
CA LYS A 116 -6.47 -4.51 -20.66
C LYS A 116 -6.91 -5.54 -21.69
N GLU A 117 -7.71 -6.52 -21.30
CA GLU A 117 -8.25 -7.53 -22.22
C GLU A 117 -9.07 -6.89 -23.35
N LYS A 118 -10.04 -6.04 -23.01
CA LYS A 118 -10.86 -5.33 -24.00
C LYS A 118 -10.02 -4.47 -24.95
N MET A 119 -8.98 -3.82 -24.41
CA MET A 119 -8.05 -3.04 -25.21
C MET A 119 -7.26 -3.92 -26.17
N LEU A 120 -6.75 -5.07 -25.72
CA LEU A 120 -6.01 -6.02 -26.57
C LEU A 120 -6.89 -6.58 -27.70
N ILE A 121 -8.13 -6.98 -27.40
CA ILE A 121 -9.09 -7.45 -28.41
C ILE A 121 -9.37 -6.34 -29.44
N LYS A 122 -9.61 -5.10 -28.98
CA LYS A 122 -9.86 -3.96 -29.86
C LYS A 122 -8.65 -3.66 -30.75
N SER A 123 -7.45 -3.71 -30.19
CA SER A 123 -6.20 -3.52 -30.93
C SER A 123 -5.99 -4.61 -31.98
N ALA A 124 -6.20 -5.88 -31.62
CA ALA A 124 -6.10 -7.00 -32.54
C ALA A 124 -7.09 -6.86 -33.71
N LYS A 125 -8.36 -6.55 -33.40
CA LYS A 125 -9.38 -6.29 -34.43
C LYS A 125 -8.98 -5.14 -35.36
N SER A 126 -8.48 -4.03 -34.81
CA SER A 126 -8.03 -2.89 -35.61
C SER A 126 -6.83 -3.23 -36.51
N ILE A 127 -5.91 -4.10 -36.06
CA ILE A 127 -4.77 -4.54 -36.87
C ILE A 127 -5.23 -5.41 -38.04
N LEU A 128 -6.14 -6.35 -37.79
CA LEU A 128 -6.72 -7.23 -38.81
C LEU A 128 -7.47 -6.43 -39.88
N GLU A 129 -8.32 -5.49 -39.46
CA GLU A 129 -9.09 -4.63 -40.37
C GLU A 129 -8.18 -3.72 -41.22
N LYS A 130 -7.09 -3.19 -40.64
CA LYS A 130 -6.15 -2.33 -41.38
C LYS A 130 -5.24 -3.10 -42.33
N ASN A 131 -4.98 -4.38 -42.08
CA ASN A 131 -4.05 -5.21 -42.84
C ASN A 131 -4.73 -6.44 -43.45
N GLU A 132 -5.99 -6.32 -43.86
CA GLU A 132 -6.83 -7.44 -44.31
C GLU A 132 -6.11 -8.29 -45.39
N LYS A 133 -5.46 -7.64 -46.36
CA LYS A 133 -4.77 -8.28 -47.49
C LYS A 133 -3.53 -9.10 -47.12
N ASN A 134 -2.85 -8.74 -46.03
CA ASN A 134 -1.68 -9.47 -45.51
C ASN A 134 -2.10 -10.46 -44.42
N SER A 135 -3.09 -10.11 -43.61
CA SER A 135 -3.62 -10.97 -42.54
C SER A 135 -4.29 -12.22 -43.11
N SER A 136 -4.99 -12.11 -44.24
CA SER A 136 -5.59 -13.24 -44.95
C SER A 136 -4.56 -14.24 -45.49
N LYS A 137 -3.32 -13.81 -45.78
CA LYS A 137 -2.23 -14.71 -46.18
C LYS A 137 -1.71 -15.56 -45.02
N LEU A 138 -1.80 -15.05 -43.79
CA LEU A 138 -1.33 -15.74 -42.58
C LEU A 138 -2.30 -16.84 -42.13
N VAL A 139 -3.60 -16.73 -42.45
CA VAL A 139 -4.62 -17.72 -42.05
C VAL A 139 -4.39 -19.08 -42.71
N ASN A 140 -3.84 -19.10 -43.92
CA ASN A 140 -3.55 -20.32 -44.68
C ASN A 140 -2.04 -20.60 -44.77
N TYR A 141 -1.22 -19.95 -43.93
CA TYR A 141 0.21 -20.15 -43.97
C TYR A 141 0.58 -21.48 -43.27
N GLU A 142 1.17 -22.39 -44.03
CA GLU A 142 1.67 -23.67 -43.55
C GLU A 142 3.21 -23.63 -43.66
N PHE A 143 3.91 -24.02 -42.59
CA PHE A 143 5.36 -24.04 -42.59
C PHE A 143 5.86 -25.20 -43.48
N SER A 144 6.71 -24.90 -44.46
CA SER A 144 7.38 -25.93 -45.25
C SER A 144 8.59 -26.50 -44.50
N GLU A 145 8.91 -27.78 -44.73
CA GLU A 145 10.07 -28.48 -44.15
C GLU A 145 11.42 -27.78 -44.45
N GLU A 146 11.48 -26.92 -45.47
CA GLU A 146 12.68 -26.16 -45.82
C GLU A 146 13.07 -25.10 -44.75
N TYR A 147 12.14 -24.80 -43.82
CA TYR A 147 12.31 -23.82 -42.74
C TYR A 147 12.23 -24.43 -41.32
N ILE A 148 12.17 -25.77 -41.20
CA ILE A 148 12.22 -26.52 -39.93
C ILE A 148 13.62 -27.14 -39.78
#